data_AF-A0A8E2EWA8-F1
#
_entry.id   AF-A0A8E2EWA8-F1
#
_cell.length_a   1.000
_cell.length_b   1.000
_cell.length_c   1.000
_cell.angle_alpha   90.00
_cell.angle_beta   90.00
_cell.angle_gamma   90.00
#
_symmetry.space_group_name_H-M   'P 1'
#
loop_
_entity.id
_entity.type
_entity.pdbx_description
1 polymer ?
#
loop_
_entity_poly.entity_id
_entity_poly.type
_entity_poly.pdbx_seq_one_letter_code
_entity_poly.pdbx_strand_id
1 'polypeptide(L)' 'IKDQYRGADGTNVPREQWFHPDKALLPPPLSGEKKEAARKIMEENPEIVRAWREKMMKRESGGCGLEI' A
#
# COMPACT_ATOMS: atom_id res chain seq x y z
N ILE A 1 6.60 23.38 7.26
CA ILE A 1 6.26 22.41 6.20
C ILE A 1 4.74 22.46 6.03
N LYS A 2 4.21 22.83 4.86
CA LYS A 2 2.77 22.73 4.57
C LYS A 2 2.51 21.28 4.17
N ASP A 3 1.55 20.64 4.83
CA ASP A 3 1.10 19.30 4.48
C ASP A 3 0.40 19.33 3.11
N GLN A 4 0.94 18.57 2.16
CA GLN A 4 0.44 18.49 0.79
C GLN A 4 -0.95 17.82 0.70
N TYR A 5 -1.42 17.21 1.78
CA TYR A 5 -2.72 16.52 1.86
C TYR A 5 -3.75 17.27 2.70
N ARG A 6 -3.45 18.48 3.16
CA ARG A 6 -4.41 19.30 3.92
C ARG A 6 -5.69 19.52 3.11
N GLY A 7 -6.81 18.95 3.56
CA GLY A 7 -8.13 19.06 2.93
C GLY A 7 -8.52 17.88 2.04
N ALA A 8 -7.70 16.82 1.95
CA ALA A 8 -8.11 15.56 1.35
C ALA A 8 -8.90 14.71 2.36
N ASP A 9 -10.23 14.76 2.28
CA ASP A 9 -11.18 14.02 3.13
C ASP A 9 -11.63 12.66 2.53
N GLY A 10 -11.21 12.36 1.30
CA GLY A 10 -11.51 11.11 0.62
C GLY A 10 -12.94 11.00 0.07
N THR A 11 -13.77 12.03 0.16
CA THR A 11 -15.17 11.99 -0.31
C THR A 11 -15.32 12.40 -1.78
N ASN A 12 -14.30 13.04 -2.35
CA ASN A 12 -14.35 13.62 -3.70
C ASN A 12 -14.10 12.59 -4.82
N VAL A 13 -13.74 11.36 -4.48
CA VAL A 13 -13.50 10.28 -5.46
C VAL A 13 -14.76 9.41 -5.54
N PRO A 14 -15.41 9.30 -6.73
CA PRO A 14 -16.55 8.42 -6.91
C PRO A 14 -16.22 6.97 -6.50
N ARG A 15 -17.16 6.30 -5.82
CA ARG A 15 -16.97 4.92 -5.35
C ARG A 15 -16.58 3.95 -6.47
N GLU A 16 -17.11 4.15 -7.67
CA GLU A 16 -16.76 3.35 -8.84
C GLU A 16 -15.25 3.37 -9.12
N GLN A 17 -14.62 4.53 -8.96
CA GLN A 17 -13.18 4.70 -9.20
C GLN A 17 -12.32 3.99 -8.14
N TRP A 18 -12.89 3.57 -7.01
CA TRP A 18 -12.16 2.78 -6.01
C TRP A 18 -11.92 1.36 -6.50
N PHE A 19 -12.91 0.80 -7.21
CA PHE A 19 -12.81 -0.53 -7.78
C PHE A 19 -12.22 -0.48 -9.20
N HIS A 20 -12.47 0.59 -9.94
CA HIS A 20 -12.10 0.76 -11.34
C HIS A 20 -11.30 2.06 -11.51
N PRO A 21 -10.08 2.14 -10.94
CA PRO A 21 -9.27 3.34 -11.02
C PRO A 21 -8.85 3.60 -12.46
N ASP A 22 -8.73 4.89 -12.81
CA ASP A 22 -8.07 5.27 -14.05
C ASP A 22 -6.63 4.75 -14.04
N LYS A 23 -6.31 3.93 -15.04
CA LYS A 23 -4.99 3.30 -15.18
C LYS A 23 -3.88 4.33 -15.38
N ALA A 24 -4.20 5.53 -15.88
CA ALA A 24 -3.24 6.63 -16.01
C ALA A 24 -2.81 7.21 -14.66
N LEU A 25 -3.64 7.07 -13.62
CA LEU A 25 -3.30 7.48 -12.24
C LEU A 25 -2.45 6.43 -11.52
N LEU A 26 -2.45 5.18 -12.01
CA LEU A 26 -1.69 4.10 -11.39
C LEU A 26 -0.21 4.23 -11.74
N PRO A 27 0.69 3.89 -10.80
CA PRO A 27 2.10 3.77 -11.12
C PRO A 27 2.30 2.71 -12.22
N PRO A 28 3.33 2.86 -13.07
CA PRO A 28 3.61 1.87 -14.10
C PRO A 28 3.78 0.47 -13.51
N PRO A 29 3.30 -0.58 -14.20
CA PRO A 29 3.46 -1.94 -13.72
C PRO A 29 4.95 -2.30 -13.63
N LEU A 30 5.29 -3.08 -12.61
CA LEU A 30 6.64 -3.63 -12.50
C LEU A 30 6.98 -4.50 -13.72
N SER A 31 8.24 -4.44 -14.16
CA SER A 31 8.76 -5.35 -15.19
C SER A 31 8.71 -6.80 -14.72
N GLY A 32 8.69 -7.75 -15.67
CA GLY A 32 8.67 -9.18 -15.37
C GLY A 32 9.86 -9.62 -14.51
N GLU A 33 11.06 -9.10 -14.81
CA GLU A 33 12.28 -9.37 -14.06
C GLU A 33 12.19 -8.90 -12.60
N LYS A 34 11.66 -7.69 -12.36
CA LYS A 34 11.48 -7.16 -11.00
C LYS A 34 10.46 -7.97 -10.21
N LYS A 35 9.38 -8.43 -10.87
CA LYS A 35 8.38 -9.31 -10.25
C LYS A 35 8.99 -10.65 -9.86
N GLU A 36 9.80 -11.23 -10.74
CA GLU A 36 10.49 -12.50 -10.50
C GLU A 36 11.48 -12.41 -9.35
N ALA A 37 12.33 -11.37 -9.34
CA ALA A 37 13.30 -11.14 -8.27
C ALA A 37 12.60 -10.95 -6.92
N ALA A 38 11.51 -10.18 -6.88
CA ALA A 38 10.71 -10.01 -5.66
C ALA A 38 10.12 -11.34 -5.19
N ARG A 39 9.62 -12.19 -6.11
CA ARG A 39 9.09 -13.51 -5.77
C ARG A 39 10.16 -14.42 -5.16
N LYS A 40 11.35 -14.49 -5.76
CA LYS A 40 12.48 -15.29 -5.26
C LYS A 40 12.91 -14.86 -3.86
N ILE A 41 13.05 -13.55 -3.62
CA ILE A 41 13.41 -13.03 -2.29
C ILE A 41 12.39 -13.47 -1.24
N MET A 42 11.09 -13.44 -1.56
CA MET A 42 10.05 -13.86 -0.64
C MET A 42 10.05 -15.38 -0.37
N GLU A 43 10.39 -16.19 -1.37
CA GLU A 43 10.44 -17.65 -1.26
C GLU A 43 11.69 -18.13 -0.52
N GLU A 44 12.85 -17.52 -0.79
CA GLU A 44 14.13 -17.88 -0.19
C GLU A 44 14.30 -17.37 1.24
N ASN A 45 13.56 -16.33 1.66
CA ASN A 45 13.70 -15.69 2.98
C ASN A 45 12.36 -15.61 3.74
N PRO A 46 11.74 -16.76 4.08
CA PRO A 46 10.43 -16.79 4.72
C PRO A 46 10.41 -16.11 6.10
N GLU A 47 11.52 -16.11 6.83
CA GLU A 47 11.68 -15.44 8.12
C GLU A 47 11.68 -13.91 8.01
N ILE A 48 12.28 -13.34 6.94
CA ILE A 48 12.20 -11.89 6.67
C ILE A 48 10.75 -11.51 6.37
N VAL A 49 10.06 -12.30 5.54
CA VAL A 49 8.65 -12.09 5.21
C VAL A 49 7.78 -12.16 6.47
N ARG A 50 8.00 -13.15 7.34
CA ARG A 50 7.29 -13.29 8.61
C ARG A 50 7.52 -12.08 9.52
N ALA A 51 8.78 -11.68 9.72
CA ALA A 51 9.12 -10.53 10.55
C ALA A 51 8.53 -9.21 10.01
N TRP A 52 8.47 -9.04 8.68
CA TRP A 52 7.80 -7.89 8.05
C TRP A 52 6.29 -7.90 8.31
N ARG A 53 5.63 -9.06 8.15
CA ARG A 53 4.20 -9.22 8.46
C ARG A 53 3.90 -8.90 9.92
N GLU A 54 4.69 -9.43 10.86
CA GLU A 54 4.55 -9.15 12.29
C GLU A 54 4.74 -7.66 12.61
N LYS A 55 5.74 -7.01 12.00
CA LYS A 55 5.96 -5.56 12.14
C LYS A 55 4.80 -4.74 11.60
N MET A 56 4.21 -5.12 10.47
CA MET A 56 3.04 -4.44 9.90
C MET A 56 1.81 -4.58 10.82
N MET A 57 1.53 -5.79 11.32
CA MET A 57 0.42 -6.03 12.27
C MET A 57 0.59 -5.21 13.57
N LYS A 58 1.83 -5.12 14.09
CA LYS A 58 2.14 -4.24 15.22
C LYS A 58 1.98 -2.76 14.90
N ARG A 59 2.24 -2.32 13.66
CA ARG A 59 2.00 -0.94 13.23
C ARG A 59 0.53 -0.62 13.04
N GLU A 60 -0.28 -1.57 12.55
CA GLU A 60 -1.74 -1.46 12.49
C GLU A 60 -2.38 -1.41 13.89
N SER A 61 -1.70 -1.98 14.90
CA SER A 61 -2.06 -1.84 16.32
C SER A 61 -1.76 -0.43 16.88
N GLY A 62 -1.00 0.41 16.16
CA GLY A 62 -0.85 1.84 16.40
C GLY A 62 -1.90 2.59 15.58
N GLY A 63 -3.14 2.58 16.09
CA GLY A 63 -4.36 2.91 15.36
C GLY A 63 -4.31 4.15 14.45
N CYS A 64 -4.94 4.03 13.28
CA CYS A 64 -5.64 5.16 12.68
C CYS A 64 -6.81 5.49 13.62
N GLY A 65 -6.68 6.56 14.41
CA GLY A 65 -7.76 7.09 15.23
C GLY A 65 -8.89 7.58 14.33
N LEU A 66 -9.93 6.77 14.20
CA LEU A 66 -11.24 7.20 13.77
C LEU A 66 -12.03 7.52 15.04
N GLU A 67 -11.90 8.74 15.54
CA GLU A 67 -12.91 9.30 16.45
C GLU A 67 -14.07 9.72 15.54
N ILE A 68 -15.20 9.00 15.67
CA ILE A 68 -16.47 9.29 15.01
C ILE A 68 -17.16 10.43 15.77
#